data_AF-A0A4R9EMC9-F1
#
_entry.id   AF-A0A4R9EMC9-F1
#
_cell.length_a   1.000
_cell.length_b   1.000
_cell.length_c   1.000
_cell.angle_alpha   90.00
_cell.angle_beta   90.00
_cell.angle_gamma   90.00
#
_symmetry.space_group_name_H-M   'P 1'
#
loop_
_entity.id
_entity.type
_entity.pdbx_description
1 polymer ?
#
loop_
_entity_poly.entity_id
_entity_poly.type
_entity_poly.pdbx_seq_one_letter_code
_entity_poly.pdbx_strand_id
1 'polypeptide(L)'
;VPELLADFRPQVLVTQHGADTHFEDPLAHLAVSLDAQRAVQVACHELAHSYADGRWVALGGGGYAVVDVVPRSWTHLVAIAAGREISPSEVIPEAWRQEVFARTRQLGPVRMTDGRWPVSWKEWEAGYDPADRLDQAVLAARRAVFPLRGLLA
;
A
#
# COMPACT_ATOMS: atom_id res chain seq x y z
N VAL A 1 5.48 12.99 -4.69
CA VAL A 1 4.00 12.99 -4.51
C VAL A 1 3.57 14.04 -3.48
N PRO A 2 4.21 14.15 -2.30
CA PRO A 2 3.85 15.18 -1.31
C PRO A 2 3.80 16.60 -1.90
N GLU A 3 4.70 16.93 -2.83
CA GLU A 3 4.76 18.24 -3.48
C GLU A 3 3.48 18.57 -4.28
N LEU A 4 2.95 17.55 -4.97
CA LEU A 4 1.72 17.69 -5.73
C LEU A 4 0.50 17.83 -4.81
N LEU A 5 0.48 17.14 -3.67
CA LEU A 5 -0.58 17.28 -2.67
C LEU A 5 -0.52 18.66 -2.00
N ALA A 6 0.68 19.16 -1.70
CA ALA A 6 0.89 20.50 -1.14
C ALA A 6 0.39 21.61 -2.07
N ASP A 7 0.66 21.50 -3.37
CA ASP A 7 0.14 22.44 -4.37
C ASP A 7 -1.38 22.30 -4.58
N PHE A 8 -1.87 21.06 -4.71
CA PHE A 8 -3.27 20.79 -5.00
C PHE A 8 -4.21 21.12 -3.84
N ARG A 9 -3.73 20.96 -2.58
CA ARG A 9 -4.49 21.21 -1.35
C ARG A 9 -5.85 20.50 -1.34
N PRO A 10 -5.86 19.15 -1.39
CA PRO A 10 -7.09 18.39 -1.46
C PRO A 10 -7.95 18.61 -0.21
N GLN A 11 -9.27 18.69 -0.40
CA GLN A 11 -10.19 18.68 0.74
C GLN A 11 -10.40 17.26 1.28
N VAL A 12 -10.29 16.25 0.43
CA VAL A 12 -10.40 14.82 0.77
C VAL A 12 -9.37 14.06 -0.06
N LEU A 13 -8.68 13.10 0.54
CA LEU A 13 -7.83 12.15 -0.18
C LEU A 13 -8.63 10.89 -0.51
N VAL A 14 -8.65 10.48 -1.79
CA VAL A 14 -9.24 9.22 -2.23
C VAL A 14 -8.13 8.32 -2.76
N THR A 15 -8.02 7.09 -2.26
CA THR A 15 -6.98 6.14 -2.66
C THR A 15 -7.57 4.80 -3.02
N GLN A 16 -6.92 4.10 -3.95
CA GLN A 16 -7.25 2.73 -4.33
C GLN A 16 -6.14 1.79 -3.86
N HIS A 17 -6.49 0.78 -3.07
CA HIS A 17 -5.55 -0.19 -2.49
C HIS A 17 -5.78 -1.58 -3.06
N GLY A 18 -5.35 -1.78 -4.31
CA GLY A 18 -5.26 -3.11 -4.89
C GLY A 18 -4.22 -3.95 -4.16
N ALA A 19 -4.54 -5.23 -3.93
CA ALA A 19 -3.64 -6.22 -3.36
C ALA A 19 -2.90 -7.04 -4.45
N ASP A 20 -3.23 -6.82 -5.72
CA ASP A 20 -2.67 -7.52 -6.88
C ASP A 20 -1.19 -7.22 -7.16
N THR A 21 -0.62 -6.19 -6.53
CA THR A 21 0.83 -5.95 -6.61
C THR A 21 1.67 -7.01 -5.89
N HIS A 22 1.03 -7.86 -5.08
CA HIS A 22 1.71 -8.85 -4.24
C HIS A 22 2.45 -9.92 -5.06
N PHE A 23 3.59 -10.41 -4.57
CA PHE A 23 4.40 -11.42 -5.27
C PHE A 23 3.70 -12.79 -5.45
N GLU A 24 2.64 -13.06 -4.69
CA GLU A 24 1.79 -14.28 -4.81
C GLU A 24 0.53 -14.04 -5.64
N ASP A 25 0.28 -12.82 -6.12
CA ASP A 25 -0.91 -12.59 -6.94
C ASP A 25 -0.75 -13.25 -8.32
N PRO A 26 -1.74 -14.02 -8.80
CA PRO A 26 -1.63 -14.73 -10.06
C PRO A 26 -1.71 -13.84 -11.31
N LEU A 27 -2.21 -12.60 -11.20
CA LEU A 27 -2.49 -11.74 -12.36
C LEU A 27 -1.47 -10.60 -12.56
N ALA A 28 -0.62 -10.33 -11.58
CA ALA A 28 0.39 -9.28 -11.66
C ALA A 28 1.76 -9.74 -11.14
N HIS A 29 2.82 -9.12 -11.68
CA HIS A 29 4.21 -9.52 -11.43
C HIS A 29 5.05 -8.35 -10.90
N LEU A 30 4.51 -7.63 -9.90
CA LEU A 30 5.15 -6.45 -9.32
C LEU A 30 6.05 -6.77 -8.12
N ALA A 31 6.05 -8.04 -7.66
CA ALA A 31 6.93 -8.56 -6.62
C ALA A 31 6.91 -7.77 -5.29
N VAL A 32 5.76 -7.21 -4.91
CA VAL A 32 5.60 -6.41 -3.69
C VAL A 32 5.23 -7.31 -2.50
N SER A 33 5.79 -7.06 -1.33
CA SER A 33 5.38 -7.75 -0.09
C SER A 33 4.18 -7.07 0.55
N LEU A 34 3.45 -7.80 1.39
CA LEU A 34 2.37 -7.25 2.20
C LEU A 34 2.89 -6.19 3.18
N ASP A 35 4.12 -6.34 3.70
CA ASP A 35 4.78 -5.32 4.50
C ASP A 35 4.89 -3.99 3.72
N ALA A 36 5.28 -4.04 2.45
CA ALA A 36 5.39 -2.85 1.60
C ALA A 36 4.01 -2.27 1.22
N GLN A 37 3.01 -3.12 0.94
CA GLN A 37 1.62 -2.66 0.75
C GLN A 37 1.11 -1.91 1.99
N ARG A 38 1.34 -2.46 3.18
CA ARG A 38 1.00 -1.84 4.46
C ARG A 38 1.71 -0.49 4.64
N ALA A 39 3.00 -0.40 4.30
CA ALA A 39 3.75 0.86 4.38
C ALA A 39 3.13 1.95 3.51
N VAL A 40 2.66 1.62 2.29
CA VAL A 40 1.92 2.55 1.43
C VAL A 40 0.59 2.98 2.05
N GLN A 41 -0.15 2.06 2.66
CA GLN A 41 -1.41 2.37 3.35
C GLN A 41 -1.19 3.36 4.51
N VAL A 42 -0.14 3.15 5.32
CA VAL A 42 0.25 4.07 6.40
C VAL A 42 0.65 5.44 5.82
N ALA A 43 1.48 5.48 4.77
CA ALA A 43 1.86 6.73 4.13
C ALA A 43 0.65 7.50 3.57
N CYS A 44 -0.33 6.82 2.96
CA CYS A 44 -1.57 7.47 2.51
C CYS A 44 -2.38 8.05 3.67
N HIS A 45 -2.48 7.33 4.79
CA HIS A 45 -3.14 7.81 6.00
C HIS A 45 -2.47 9.08 6.54
N GLU A 46 -1.14 9.11 6.63
CA GLU A 46 -0.35 10.26 7.08
C GLU A 46 -0.49 11.46 6.12
N LEU A 47 -0.49 11.20 4.81
CA LEU A 47 -0.70 12.24 3.80
C LEU A 47 -2.11 12.84 3.89
N ALA A 48 -3.15 12.03 4.16
CA ALA A 48 -4.49 12.54 4.38
C ALA A 48 -4.57 13.45 5.62
N HIS A 49 -3.88 13.08 6.70
CA HIS A 49 -3.81 13.92 7.91
C HIS A 49 -3.08 15.24 7.64
N SER A 50 -1.97 15.19 6.90
CA SER A 50 -1.15 16.36 6.60
C SER A 50 -1.81 17.32 5.61
N TYR A 51 -2.49 16.81 4.59
CA TYR A 51 -2.93 17.61 3.44
C TYR A 51 -4.45 17.70 3.26
N ALA A 52 -5.22 16.85 3.93
CA ALA A 52 -6.68 16.77 3.79
C ALA A 52 -7.41 16.77 5.15
N ASP A 53 -6.75 17.23 6.22
CA ASP A 53 -7.36 17.40 7.55
C ASP A 53 -7.99 16.09 8.06
N GLY A 54 -7.28 14.99 7.82
CA GLY A 54 -7.67 13.62 8.19
C GLY A 54 -8.77 13.01 7.31
N ARG A 55 -9.32 13.73 6.33
CA ARG A 55 -10.40 13.22 5.47
C ARG A 55 -9.85 12.27 4.40
N TRP A 56 -10.03 10.98 4.63
CA TRP A 56 -9.54 9.91 3.77
C TRP A 56 -10.66 8.93 3.39
N VAL A 57 -10.80 8.65 2.09
CA VAL A 57 -11.65 7.59 1.55
C VAL A 57 -10.74 6.53 0.94
N ALA A 58 -10.53 5.45 1.68
CA ALA A 58 -9.75 4.31 1.23
C ALA A 58 -10.65 3.28 0.53
N LEU A 59 -10.37 3.03 -0.75
CA LEU A 59 -11.06 2.02 -1.54
C LEU A 59 -10.18 0.76 -1.65
N GLY A 60 -10.84 -0.39 -1.79
CA GLY A 60 -10.19 -1.60 -2.30
C GLY A 60 -9.77 -1.45 -3.77
N GLY A 61 -9.49 -2.57 -4.43
CA GLY A 61 -9.10 -2.62 -5.84
C GLY A 61 -8.98 -4.06 -6.32
N GLY A 62 -8.13 -4.29 -7.33
CA GLY A 62 -7.78 -5.64 -7.76
C GLY A 62 -7.05 -6.44 -6.67
N GLY A 63 -7.03 -7.75 -6.79
CA GLY A 63 -6.45 -8.67 -5.80
C GLY A 63 -7.10 -10.03 -5.92
N TYR A 64 -6.31 -11.04 -6.28
CA TYR A 64 -6.82 -12.31 -6.78
C TYR A 64 -6.28 -13.52 -6.01
N ALA A 65 -5.24 -13.32 -5.19
CA ALA A 65 -4.90 -14.23 -4.11
C ALA A 65 -5.86 -14.06 -2.92
N VAL A 66 -7.09 -14.57 -3.10
CA VAL A 66 -8.26 -14.32 -2.23
C VAL A 66 -8.18 -14.93 -0.84
N VAL A 67 -7.26 -15.88 -0.61
CA VAL A 67 -6.98 -16.47 0.71
C VAL A 67 -5.72 -15.86 1.28
N ASP A 68 -4.63 -15.90 0.51
CA ASP A 68 -3.31 -15.60 1.03
C ASP A 68 -3.07 -14.10 1.18
N VAL A 69 -3.59 -13.23 0.32
CA VAL A 69 -3.13 -11.83 0.28
C VAL A 69 -4.24 -10.85 0.60
N VAL A 70 -5.35 -10.90 -0.16
CA VAL A 70 -6.40 -9.87 -0.10
C VAL A 70 -6.93 -9.68 1.33
N PRO A 71 -7.27 -10.75 2.09
CA PRO A 71 -7.80 -10.58 3.44
C PRO A 71 -6.81 -9.89 4.38
N ARG A 72 -5.53 -10.26 4.31
CA ARG A 72 -4.47 -9.68 5.14
C ARG A 72 -4.25 -8.19 4.79
N SER A 73 -4.12 -7.87 3.50
CA SER A 73 -3.86 -6.50 3.01
C SER A 73 -5.00 -5.54 3.38
N TRP A 74 -6.25 -5.94 3.20
CA TRP A 74 -7.40 -5.09 3.54
C TRP A 74 -7.72 -5.06 5.03
N THR A 75 -7.37 -6.11 5.79
CA THR A 75 -7.44 -6.05 7.26
C THR A 75 -6.50 -4.98 7.81
N HIS A 76 -5.26 -4.89 7.28
CA HIS A 76 -4.35 -3.77 7.62
C HIS A 76 -4.93 -2.42 7.23
N LEU A 77 -5.49 -2.28 6.02
CA LEU A 77 -6.08 -1.03 5.56
C LEU A 77 -7.18 -0.53 6.50
N VAL A 78 -8.11 -1.41 6.88
CA VAL A 78 -9.21 -1.08 7.81
C VAL A 78 -8.65 -0.75 9.20
N ALA A 79 -7.67 -1.52 9.69
CA ALA A 79 -7.03 -1.28 10.98
C ALA A 79 -6.33 0.08 11.05
N ILE A 80 -5.61 0.46 9.99
CA ILE A 80 -4.94 1.76 9.85
C ILE A 80 -5.99 2.88 9.83
N ALA A 81 -7.01 2.77 8.99
CA ALA A 81 -8.09 3.75 8.90
C ALA A 81 -8.86 3.91 10.23
N ALA A 82 -8.95 2.85 11.04
CA ALA A 82 -9.58 2.87 12.35
C ALA A 82 -8.65 3.36 13.48
N GLY A 83 -7.38 3.69 13.19
CA GLY A 83 -6.39 4.05 14.21
C GLY A 83 -6.05 2.91 15.18
N ARG A 84 -6.21 1.65 14.74
CA ARG A 84 -5.98 0.43 15.53
C ARG A 84 -5.08 -0.52 14.77
N GLU A 85 -3.89 -0.05 14.43
CA GLU A 85 -2.94 -0.80 13.61
C GLU A 85 -2.62 -2.18 14.19
N ILE A 86 -2.47 -3.15 13.28
CA ILE A 86 -2.07 -4.52 13.60
C ILE A 86 -0.56 -4.65 13.40
N SER A 87 0.10 -5.36 14.32
CA SER A 87 1.51 -5.68 14.21
C SER A 87 1.78 -6.50 12.93
N PRO A 88 2.84 -6.19 12.15
CA PRO A 88 3.21 -6.99 10.99
C PRO A 88 3.43 -8.49 11.33
N SER A 89 4.01 -8.75 12.50
CA SER A 89 4.32 -10.10 12.97
C SER A 89 3.15 -10.81 13.67
N GLU A 90 1.99 -10.15 13.79
CA GLU A 90 0.81 -10.70 14.47
C GLU A 90 0.41 -12.06 13.86
N VAL A 91 0.10 -13.02 14.73
CA VAL A 91 -0.37 -14.34 14.32
C VAL A 91 -1.86 -14.26 14.00
N ILE A 92 -2.24 -14.80 12.85
CA ILE A 92 -3.63 -14.81 12.43
C ILE A 92 -4.44 -15.73 13.36
N PRO A 93 -5.60 -15.26 13.88
CA PRO A 93 -6.42 -16.06 14.77
C PRO A 93 -6.75 -17.44 14.21
N GLU A 94 -6.60 -18.47 15.04
CA GLU A 94 -6.86 -19.87 14.64
C GLU A 94 -8.27 -20.07 14.08
N ALA A 95 -9.28 -19.45 14.71
CA ALA A 95 -10.66 -19.52 14.26
C ALA A 95 -10.84 -19.02 12.81
N TRP A 96 -10.10 -17.97 12.42
CA TRP A 96 -10.13 -17.48 11.03
C TRP A 96 -9.48 -18.47 10.07
N ARG A 97 -8.34 -19.07 10.45
CA ARG A 97 -7.66 -20.07 9.61
C ARG A 97 -8.50 -21.35 9.42
N GLN A 98 -9.22 -21.75 10.46
CA GLN A 98 -10.19 -22.85 10.40
C GLN A 98 -11.35 -22.53 9.45
N GLU A 99 -11.88 -21.32 9.51
CA GLU A 99 -12.95 -20.87 8.63
C GLU A 99 -12.51 -20.84 7.16
N VAL A 100 -11.30 -20.35 6.88
CA VAL A 100 -10.69 -20.39 5.54
C VAL A 100 -10.63 -21.84 5.06
N PHE A 101 -10.07 -22.75 5.86
CA PHE A 101 -9.99 -24.16 5.48
C PHE A 101 -11.36 -24.79 5.25
N ALA A 102 -12.35 -24.47 6.07
CA ALA A 102 -13.72 -24.97 5.90
C ALA A 102 -14.34 -24.53 4.57
N ARG A 103 -14.07 -23.28 4.12
CA ARG A 103 -14.62 -22.71 2.89
C ARG A 103 -13.84 -23.09 1.62
N THR A 104 -12.52 -23.17 1.70
CA THR A 104 -11.66 -23.25 0.50
C THR A 104 -10.88 -24.57 0.41
N ARG A 105 -10.80 -25.33 1.51
CA ARG A 105 -9.91 -26.49 1.68
C ARG A 105 -8.42 -26.16 1.53
N GLN A 106 -8.06 -24.88 1.56
CA GLN A 106 -6.69 -24.40 1.57
C GLN A 106 -6.29 -24.01 2.99
N LEU A 107 -5.02 -24.20 3.33
CA LEU A 107 -4.48 -23.64 4.57
C LEU A 107 -4.33 -22.13 4.39
N GLY A 108 -4.82 -21.34 5.34
CA GLY A 108 -4.62 -19.90 5.36
C GLY A 108 -3.23 -19.50 5.86
N PRO A 109 -2.80 -18.25 5.59
CA PRO A 109 -1.56 -17.71 6.11
C PRO A 109 -1.52 -17.71 7.63
N VAL A 110 -0.32 -17.79 8.19
CA VAL A 110 -0.10 -17.85 9.66
C VAL A 110 0.11 -16.46 10.27
N ARG A 111 0.70 -15.53 9.51
CA ARG A 111 1.06 -14.18 9.99
C ARG A 111 0.44 -13.11 9.12
N MET A 112 0.26 -11.93 9.72
CA MET A 112 -0.37 -10.78 9.09
C MET A 112 0.46 -10.12 7.97
N THR A 113 1.78 -10.31 7.92
CA THR A 113 2.64 -9.91 6.79
C THR A 113 3.66 -11.00 6.43
N ASP A 114 4.58 -10.72 5.50
CA ASP A 114 5.50 -11.71 4.92
C ASP A 114 6.88 -11.71 5.58
N GLY A 115 7.03 -10.99 6.70
CA GLY A 115 8.27 -10.93 7.45
C GLY A 115 9.35 -10.09 6.77
N ARG A 116 8.96 -9.10 5.96
CA ARG A 116 9.86 -8.11 5.34
C ARG A 116 9.94 -6.80 6.14
N TRP A 117 9.47 -6.81 7.38
CA TRP A 117 9.51 -5.67 8.30
C TRP A 117 10.86 -5.57 9.06
N PRO A 118 11.40 -4.35 9.28
CA PRO A 118 10.91 -3.04 8.83
C PRO A 118 11.11 -2.82 7.34
N VAL A 119 10.15 -2.12 6.72
CA VAL A 119 10.29 -1.68 5.32
C VAL A 119 11.08 -0.38 5.30
N SER A 120 12.05 -0.28 4.40
CA SER A 120 12.82 0.94 4.15
C SER A 120 12.76 1.31 2.68
N TRP A 121 12.61 2.59 2.39
CA TRP A 121 12.76 3.16 1.05
C TRP A 121 13.54 4.46 1.15
N LYS A 122 14.06 4.91 0.00
CA LYS A 122 14.80 6.16 -0.10
C LYS A 122 13.84 7.30 -0.44
N GLU A 123 13.97 8.43 0.24
CA GLU A 123 13.29 9.66 -0.15
C GLU A 123 13.80 10.15 -1.51
N TRP A 124 12.92 10.76 -2.30
CA TRP A 124 13.28 11.23 -3.64
C TRP A 124 14.33 12.34 -3.59
N GLU A 125 14.25 13.18 -2.55
CA GLU A 125 15.14 14.31 -2.25
C GLU A 125 16.56 13.85 -1.92
N ALA A 126 16.74 12.61 -1.48
CA ALA A 126 18.06 12.01 -1.28
C ALA A 126 18.73 11.58 -2.62
N GLY A 127 18.09 11.88 -3.76
CA GLY A 127 18.54 11.58 -5.10
C GLY A 127 18.01 10.25 -5.63
N TYR A 128 18.07 10.07 -6.95
CA TYR A 128 17.59 8.88 -7.65
C TYR A 128 18.72 8.23 -8.47
N ASP A 129 18.58 6.96 -8.82
CA ASP A 129 19.46 6.22 -9.72
C ASP A 129 18.92 6.29 -11.16
N PRO A 130 19.60 6.96 -12.10
CA PRO A 130 19.16 7.03 -13.50
C PRO A 130 19.10 5.67 -14.21
N ALA A 131 19.79 4.64 -13.71
CA ALA A 131 19.76 3.30 -14.26
C ALA A 131 18.62 2.44 -13.70
N ASP A 132 18.01 2.84 -12.58
CA ASP A 132 16.92 2.12 -11.95
C ASP A 132 15.59 2.37 -12.68
N ARG A 133 14.85 1.30 -12.97
CA ARG A 133 13.60 1.37 -13.75
C ARG A 133 12.44 1.99 -12.97
N LEU A 134 12.41 1.82 -11.65
CA LEU A 134 11.41 2.44 -10.79
C LEU A 134 11.64 3.94 -10.74
N ASP A 135 12.89 4.38 -10.55
CA ASP A 135 13.25 5.80 -10.54
C ASP A 135 12.98 6.47 -11.89
N GLN A 136 13.25 5.77 -13.00
CA GLN A 136 12.86 6.24 -14.34
C GLN A 136 11.34 6.42 -14.47
N ALA A 137 10.54 5.49 -13.93
CA ALA A 137 9.08 5.59 -13.96
C ALA A 137 8.56 6.76 -13.11
N VAL A 138 9.12 6.95 -11.91
CA VAL A 138 8.81 8.09 -11.04
C VAL A 138 9.17 9.40 -11.74
N LEU A 139 10.36 9.51 -12.33
CA LEU A 139 10.80 10.70 -13.05
C LEU A 139 9.91 10.99 -14.27
N ALA A 140 9.53 9.97 -15.02
CA ALA A 140 8.62 10.11 -16.16
C ALA A 140 7.25 10.67 -15.71
N ALA A 141 6.69 10.15 -14.61
CA ALA A 141 5.45 10.65 -14.04
C ALA A 141 5.58 12.11 -13.58
N ARG A 142 6.68 12.46 -12.90
CA ARG A 142 6.96 13.85 -12.48
C ARG A 142 7.04 14.79 -13.68
N ARG A 143 7.81 14.44 -14.71
CA ARG A 143 7.95 15.24 -15.93
C ARG A 143 6.62 15.44 -16.67
N ALA A 144 5.74 14.45 -16.64
CA ALA A 144 4.42 14.56 -17.28
C ALA A 144 3.44 15.43 -16.49
N VAL A 145 3.50 15.41 -15.15
CA VAL A 145 2.46 16.01 -14.29
C VAL A 145 2.87 17.34 -13.69
N PHE A 146 4.12 17.48 -13.21
CA PHE A 146 4.55 18.62 -12.41
C PHE A 146 4.50 19.96 -13.16
N PRO A 147 4.92 20.04 -14.45
CA PRO A 147 4.82 21.29 -15.20
C PRO A 147 3.39 21.81 -15.35
N LEU A 148 2.39 20.92 -15.39
CA LEU A 148 0.97 21.30 -15.45
C LEU A 148 0.47 22.02 -14.18
N ARG A 149 1.29 21.98 -13.12
CA ARG A 149 1.04 22.59 -11.81
C ARG A 149 2.08 23.66 -11.45
N GLY A 150 2.94 24.06 -12.41
CA GLY A 150 4.01 25.02 -12.16
C GLY A 150 5.14 24.49 -11.27
N LEU A 151 5.22 23.17 -11.09
CA LEU A 151 6.25 22.50 -10.30
C LEU A 151 7.43 22.06 -11.17
N LEU A 152 8.63 22.01 -10.58
CA LEU A 152 9.82 21.48 -11.23
C LEU A 152 9.88 19.95 -11.07
N ALA A 153 10.06 19.25 -12.18
CA ALA A 153 10.10 17.79 -12.25
C ALA A 153 11.39 17.20 -11.66
#